data_AF-A0A519L1S1-F1
#
_entry.id   AF-A0A519L1S1-F1
#
_cell.length_a   1.000
_cell.length_b   1.000
_cell.length_c   1.000
_cell.angle_alpha   90.00
_cell.angle_beta   90.00
_cell.angle_gamma   90.00
#
_symmetry.space_group_name_H-M   'P 1'
#
loop_
_entity.id
_entity.type
_entity.pdbx_description
1 polymer ?
#
loop_
_entity_poly.entity_id
_entity_poly.type
_entity_poly.pdbx_seq_one_letter_code
_entity_poly.pdbx_strand_id
1 'polypeptide(L)'
;MSNFHKKESPFQVFISFKKYLDVLEHIRYNDRLEYRANYAESLIEKTKNFKELRDGFQDLSLFEKHKDLIRLLLADLFPTGLTRNEIKAAGIPLTNITFNYTERFQNILNDAGKDFEIEFRDISDDEYYVFCCCLILQTYLKKDIKVTIPFYYDIPDKNGIIKHYKITVNSDFSDVYPAEGTLIPEDEILDMLLENLDDINLWKKYFPHESWILNGFSIISLVDCTSEVALSDLKSTLIRIDPENPAPDENLKEIFKSYFDVADLNFGLMLFNTKNKRLEKLPIYENVFTNYLLDFWLNTFDEEIRKTAFENITYNSKPIVISNVDKLDDEIKKLPSFSILKDNQINSFMVIPIMKDGELLAIMEFTSPIHNSLNGLKLKKLEFVAEMIIFSLSRFSSEKNNQIEAIIQREYTTIHDSVIWKFRNEAEKYFNAYLSKKIYTLKEISFKNLTPLFSFSDIRASSEKRFNLMLEDLNQQIDGICEVITALN
;
A
#
# COMPACT_ATOMS: atom_id res chain seq x y z
N MET A 1 30.58 24.88 -18.19
CA MET A 1 30.55 24.09 -16.95
C MET A 1 29.17 23.50 -16.85
N SER A 2 29.04 22.20 -17.12
CA SER A 2 27.78 21.46 -16.92
C SER A 2 27.59 21.29 -15.41
N ASN A 3 26.65 22.04 -14.82
CA ASN A 3 26.34 21.92 -13.39
C ASN A 3 25.86 20.48 -13.10
N PHE A 4 26.58 19.76 -12.25
CA PHE A 4 26.16 18.46 -11.69
C PHE A 4 24.92 18.55 -10.80
N HIS A 5 24.56 19.77 -10.39
CA HIS A 5 23.63 20.03 -9.31
C HIS A 5 22.32 20.60 -9.83
N LYS A 6 21.26 19.78 -9.77
CA LYS A 6 19.87 20.27 -9.73
C LYS A 6 19.52 20.76 -8.29
N LYS A 7 20.29 20.32 -7.27
CA LYS A 7 20.12 20.64 -5.83
C LYS A 7 21.47 21.04 -5.19
N GLU A 8 21.46 22.02 -4.29
CA GLU A 8 22.64 22.45 -3.52
C GLU A 8 23.17 21.32 -2.61
N SER A 9 24.49 21.23 -2.44
CA SER A 9 25.13 20.25 -1.55
C SER A 9 26.44 20.78 -0.96
N PRO A 10 26.96 20.23 0.17
CA PRO A 10 28.28 20.59 0.69
C PRO A 10 29.44 20.06 -0.17
N PHE A 11 29.16 19.29 -1.23
CA PHE A 11 30.16 18.55 -2.00
C PHE A 11 30.50 19.21 -3.33
N GLN A 12 31.79 19.19 -3.67
CA GLN A 12 32.32 19.15 -5.03
C GLN A 12 32.40 17.69 -5.45
N VAL A 13 31.65 17.31 -6.48
CA VAL A 13 31.53 15.92 -6.90
C VAL A 13 32.49 15.62 -8.06
N PHE A 14 33.27 14.55 -7.93
CA PHE A 14 34.17 14.02 -8.95
C PHE A 14 33.89 12.55 -9.17
N ILE A 15 33.85 12.15 -10.44
CA ILE A 15 33.69 10.74 -10.81
C ILE A 15 35.07 10.11 -10.90
N SER A 16 35.33 9.11 -10.06
CA SER A 16 36.58 8.35 -10.11
C SER A 16 36.33 6.87 -9.90
N PHE A 17 37.09 6.04 -10.60
CA PHE A 17 37.14 4.60 -10.41
C PHE A 17 38.33 4.16 -9.57
N LYS A 18 39.10 5.10 -8.99
CA LYS A 18 40.32 4.82 -8.23
C LYS A 18 40.13 3.74 -7.17
N LYS A 19 39.09 3.86 -6.34
CA LYS A 19 38.80 2.86 -5.29
C LYS A 19 38.61 1.45 -5.84
N TYR A 20 37.89 1.34 -6.95
CA TYR A 20 37.68 0.04 -7.58
C TYR A 20 38.95 -0.46 -8.29
N LEU A 21 39.74 0.43 -8.89
CA LEU A 21 41.07 0.08 -9.42
C LEU A 21 42.02 -0.40 -8.31
N ASP A 22 41.97 0.20 -7.11
CA ASP A 22 42.74 -0.24 -5.95
C ASP A 22 42.31 -1.65 -5.48
N VAL A 23 41.00 -1.98 -5.60
CA VAL A 23 40.49 -3.34 -5.37
C VAL A 23 41.03 -4.31 -6.43
N LEU A 24 41.03 -3.94 -7.71
CA LEU A 24 41.61 -4.75 -8.78
C LEU A 24 43.12 -4.95 -8.59
N GLU A 25 43.84 -3.92 -8.16
CA GLU A 25 45.27 -4.00 -7.80
C GLU A 25 45.51 -4.99 -6.67
N HIS A 26 44.66 -4.96 -5.63
CA HIS A 26 44.73 -5.94 -4.56
C HIS A 26 44.46 -7.37 -5.06
N ILE A 27 43.48 -7.57 -5.96
CA ILE A 27 43.19 -8.88 -6.56
C ILE A 27 44.40 -9.37 -7.39
N ARG A 28 45.02 -8.49 -8.18
CA ARG A 28 46.20 -8.81 -9.00
C ARG A 28 47.34 -9.43 -8.19
N TYR A 29 47.63 -8.88 -7.01
CA TYR A 29 48.78 -9.31 -6.19
C TYR A 29 48.47 -10.38 -5.14
N ASN A 30 47.23 -10.43 -4.64
CA ASN A 30 46.90 -11.22 -3.45
C ASN A 30 45.90 -12.36 -3.70
N ASP A 31 45.25 -12.42 -4.87
CA ASP A 31 44.32 -13.50 -5.18
C ASP A 31 45.09 -14.78 -5.56
N ARG A 32 44.63 -15.92 -5.05
CA ARG A 32 45.25 -17.24 -5.31
C ARG A 32 44.84 -17.81 -6.65
N LEU A 33 43.76 -17.31 -7.25
CA LEU A 33 43.21 -17.80 -8.51
C LEU A 33 43.81 -17.01 -9.68
N GLU A 34 44.68 -17.67 -10.45
CA GLU A 34 45.42 -17.05 -11.56
C GLU A 34 44.52 -16.34 -12.57
N TYR A 35 43.35 -16.92 -12.91
CA TYR A 35 42.43 -16.28 -13.86
C TYR A 35 41.88 -14.93 -13.37
N ARG A 36 41.69 -14.76 -12.04
CA ARG A 36 41.22 -13.48 -11.46
C ARG A 36 42.31 -12.44 -11.49
N ALA A 37 43.55 -12.84 -11.16
CA ALA A 37 44.71 -11.96 -11.24
C ALA A 37 44.95 -11.48 -12.67
N ASN A 38 44.93 -12.39 -13.65
CA ASN A 38 45.08 -12.06 -15.08
C ASN A 38 43.95 -11.15 -15.59
N TYR A 39 42.72 -11.39 -15.13
CA TYR A 39 41.58 -10.55 -15.47
C TYR A 39 41.74 -9.12 -14.91
N ALA A 40 42.08 -9.00 -13.63
CA ALA A 40 42.32 -7.70 -12.98
C ALA A 40 43.48 -6.95 -13.66
N GLU A 41 44.57 -7.63 -13.98
CA GLU A 41 45.70 -7.06 -14.73
C GLU A 41 45.27 -6.54 -16.10
N SER A 42 44.51 -7.32 -16.87
CA SER A 42 43.98 -6.89 -18.17
C SER A 42 43.11 -5.64 -18.06
N LEU A 43 42.30 -5.49 -17.01
CA LEU A 43 41.50 -4.28 -16.79
C LEU A 43 42.36 -3.07 -16.41
N ILE A 44 43.34 -3.27 -15.54
CA ILE A 44 44.27 -2.21 -15.12
C ILE A 44 45.06 -1.69 -16.33
N GLU A 45 45.64 -2.57 -17.15
CA GLU A 45 46.40 -2.17 -18.34
C GLU A 45 45.56 -1.36 -19.33
N LYS A 46 44.30 -1.74 -19.56
CA LYS A 46 43.38 -1.03 -20.46
C LYS A 46 43.00 0.36 -19.95
N THR A 47 43.05 0.59 -18.64
CA THR A 47 42.71 1.89 -18.02
C THR A 47 43.91 2.81 -17.84
N LYS A 48 45.17 2.32 -17.94
CA LYS A 48 46.39 3.12 -17.76
C LYS A 48 46.48 4.38 -18.63
N ASN A 49 46.00 4.29 -19.88
CA ASN A 49 46.06 5.41 -20.81
C ASN A 49 45.00 6.49 -20.51
N PHE A 50 44.08 6.24 -19.59
CA PHE A 50 42.97 7.11 -19.23
C PHE A 50 43.10 7.56 -17.77
N LYS A 51 44.09 8.42 -17.50
CA LYS A 51 44.35 8.95 -16.15
C LYS A 51 43.13 9.62 -15.52
N GLU A 52 42.30 10.26 -16.33
CA GLU A 52 41.04 10.90 -15.93
C GLU A 52 40.11 9.95 -15.16
N LEU A 53 40.03 8.67 -15.53
CA LEU A 53 39.20 7.67 -14.83
C LEU A 53 39.70 7.37 -13.42
N ARG A 54 40.99 7.62 -13.13
CA ARG A 54 41.60 7.43 -11.82
C ARG A 54 41.64 8.73 -11.02
N ASP A 55 42.09 9.82 -11.63
CA ASP A 55 42.32 11.08 -10.93
C ASP A 55 41.00 11.79 -10.59
N GLY A 56 39.94 11.50 -11.34
CA GLY A 56 38.61 12.06 -11.15
C GLY A 56 38.27 13.04 -12.27
N PHE A 57 37.02 13.03 -12.72
CA PHE A 57 36.54 13.94 -13.75
C PHE A 57 35.15 14.48 -13.46
N GLN A 58 34.84 15.59 -14.12
CA GLN A 58 33.60 16.34 -14.01
C GLN A 58 32.90 16.55 -15.37
N ASP A 59 33.46 16.05 -16.46
CA ASP A 59 32.80 16.13 -17.76
C ASP A 59 31.96 14.88 -18.03
N LEU A 60 30.63 15.05 -18.07
CA LEU A 60 29.69 13.96 -18.37
C LEU A 60 29.87 13.40 -19.79
N SER A 61 30.44 14.17 -20.72
CA SER A 61 30.72 13.70 -22.08
C SER A 61 31.67 12.49 -22.12
N LEU A 62 32.49 12.34 -21.07
CA LEU A 62 33.40 11.21 -20.91
C LEU A 62 32.68 9.87 -20.70
N PHE A 63 31.46 9.86 -20.16
CA PHE A 63 30.67 8.63 -20.05
C PHE A 63 30.31 8.06 -21.42
N GLU A 64 29.90 8.92 -22.36
CA GLU A 64 29.59 8.47 -23.72
C GLU A 64 30.87 8.16 -24.51
N LYS A 65 31.91 8.96 -24.36
CA LYS A 65 33.20 8.75 -25.04
C LYS A 65 33.89 7.43 -24.62
N HIS A 66 33.78 7.04 -23.34
CA HIS A 66 34.45 5.88 -22.77
C HIS A 66 33.48 4.76 -22.34
N LYS A 67 32.27 4.75 -22.89
CA LYS A 67 31.19 3.83 -22.52
C LYS A 67 31.60 2.36 -22.47
N ASP A 68 32.26 1.87 -23.52
CA ASP A 68 32.68 0.46 -23.60
C ASP A 68 33.76 0.12 -22.56
N LEU A 69 34.67 1.06 -22.29
CA LEU A 69 35.71 0.88 -21.28
C LEU A 69 35.13 0.88 -19.87
N ILE A 70 34.20 1.77 -19.58
CA ILE A 70 33.52 1.83 -18.27
C ILE A 70 32.67 0.57 -18.06
N ARG A 71 31.97 0.10 -19.10
CA ARG A 71 31.21 -1.15 -19.05
C ARG A 71 32.12 -2.36 -18.79
N LEU A 72 33.29 -2.39 -19.43
CA LEU A 72 34.28 -3.43 -19.21
C LEU A 72 34.85 -3.37 -17.79
N LEU A 73 35.18 -2.18 -17.29
CA LEU A 73 35.69 -1.96 -15.93
C LEU A 73 34.69 -2.43 -14.88
N LEU A 74 33.40 -2.14 -15.07
CA LEU A 74 32.35 -2.48 -14.11
C LEU A 74 31.77 -3.90 -14.31
N ALA A 75 32.31 -4.72 -15.22
CA ALA A 75 31.70 -6.00 -15.58
C ALA A 75 31.55 -6.98 -14.41
N ASP A 76 32.50 -6.99 -13.46
CA ASP A 76 32.42 -7.83 -12.25
C ASP A 76 31.36 -7.33 -11.26
N LEU A 77 31.11 -6.03 -11.25
CA LEU A 77 30.07 -5.43 -10.42
C LEU A 77 28.69 -5.57 -11.08
N PHE A 78 28.62 -5.82 -12.39
CA PHE A 78 27.40 -5.96 -13.19
C PHE A 78 27.45 -7.25 -14.02
N PRO A 79 27.46 -8.43 -13.37
CA PRO A 79 27.66 -9.69 -14.04
C PRO A 79 26.57 -9.94 -15.08
N THR A 80 26.97 -10.30 -16.30
CA THR A 80 26.06 -10.47 -17.46
C THR A 80 24.93 -11.45 -17.19
N GLY A 81 25.16 -12.49 -16.37
CA GLY A 81 24.13 -13.46 -16.01
C GLY A 81 23.00 -12.91 -15.13
N LEU A 82 23.20 -11.77 -14.44
CA LEU A 82 22.24 -11.21 -13.50
C LEU A 82 21.52 -9.97 -14.03
N THR A 83 21.93 -9.41 -15.18
CA THR A 83 21.41 -8.14 -15.74
C THR A 83 19.91 -8.16 -16.01
N ARG A 84 19.31 -9.33 -16.22
CA ARG A 84 17.87 -9.49 -16.48
C ARG A 84 17.01 -9.55 -15.22
N ASN A 85 17.63 -9.82 -14.06
CA ASN A 85 16.91 -9.93 -12.79
C ASN A 85 17.24 -8.79 -11.83
N GLU A 86 18.51 -8.39 -11.72
CA GLU A 86 18.89 -7.27 -10.87
C GLU A 86 18.43 -5.95 -11.47
N ILE A 87 17.94 -5.05 -10.63
CA ILE A 87 17.67 -3.66 -11.01
C ILE A 87 18.77 -2.83 -10.39
N LYS A 88 19.80 -2.53 -11.20
CA LYS A 88 21.04 -1.91 -10.71
C LYS A 88 21.65 -0.98 -11.76
N ALA A 89 22.25 0.11 -11.28
CA ALA A 89 23.02 1.06 -12.06
C ALA A 89 24.22 1.57 -11.24
N ALA A 90 25.24 2.09 -11.91
CA ALA A 90 26.23 2.94 -11.27
C ALA A 90 25.68 4.37 -11.19
N GLY A 91 25.94 5.07 -10.10
CA GLY A 91 25.51 6.43 -9.87
C GLY A 91 26.69 7.32 -9.59
N ILE A 92 26.57 8.57 -9.99
CA ILE A 92 27.38 9.60 -9.37
C ILE A 92 26.82 9.82 -7.96
N PRO A 93 27.62 9.68 -6.91
CA PRO A 93 27.14 9.77 -5.54
C PRO A 93 26.43 11.11 -5.32
N LEU A 94 25.26 11.07 -4.67
CA LEU A 94 24.50 12.27 -4.32
C LEU A 94 24.16 13.16 -5.53
N THR A 95 23.84 12.54 -6.67
CA THR A 95 23.18 13.21 -7.81
C THR A 95 22.16 12.25 -8.44
N ASN A 96 21.32 12.76 -9.35
CA ASN A 96 20.38 11.92 -10.12
C ASN A 96 21.03 11.31 -11.38
N ILE A 97 22.35 11.45 -11.55
CA ILE A 97 23.06 11.01 -12.75
C ILE A 97 23.50 9.56 -12.55
N THR A 98 22.97 8.68 -13.41
CA THR A 98 23.25 7.24 -13.37
C THR A 98 23.71 6.71 -14.73
N PHE A 99 24.54 5.68 -14.71
CA PHE A 99 25.19 5.07 -15.85
C PHE A 99 25.38 3.55 -15.64
N ASN A 100 25.80 2.83 -16.68
CA ASN A 100 26.06 1.39 -16.65
C ASN A 100 24.90 0.56 -16.04
N TYR A 101 23.75 0.61 -16.70
CA TYR A 101 22.52 -0.05 -16.25
C TYR A 101 22.52 -1.55 -16.53
N THR A 102 21.87 -2.29 -15.65
CA THR A 102 21.36 -3.64 -15.93
C THR A 102 20.24 -3.59 -16.98
N GLU A 103 20.07 -4.68 -17.76
CA GLU A 103 19.02 -4.80 -18.77
C GLU A 103 17.63 -4.58 -18.17
N ARG A 104 17.37 -5.13 -16.98
CA ARG A 104 16.08 -4.96 -16.31
C ARG A 104 15.81 -3.51 -15.94
N PHE A 105 16.80 -2.80 -15.39
CA PHE A 105 16.61 -1.39 -15.03
C PHE A 105 16.41 -0.52 -16.28
N GLN A 106 17.16 -0.77 -17.35
CA GLN A 106 16.98 -0.06 -18.61
C GLN A 106 15.57 -0.27 -19.19
N ASN A 107 15.03 -1.48 -19.12
CA ASN A 107 13.66 -1.77 -19.55
C ASN A 107 12.62 -1.04 -18.70
N ILE A 108 12.80 -0.99 -17.37
CA ILE A 108 11.91 -0.26 -16.46
C ILE A 108 11.86 1.23 -16.82
N LEU A 109 13.01 1.86 -17.08
CA LEU A 109 13.07 3.27 -17.49
C LEU A 109 12.47 3.50 -18.87
N ASN A 110 12.65 2.58 -19.81
CA ASN A 110 12.02 2.67 -21.13
C ASN A 110 10.49 2.56 -21.05
N ASP A 111 9.98 1.69 -20.17
CA ASP A 111 8.55 1.47 -19.95
C ASP A 111 7.88 2.71 -19.29
N ALA A 112 8.63 3.48 -18.50
CA ALA A 112 8.15 4.69 -17.83
C ALA A 112 7.88 5.87 -18.79
N GLY A 113 8.46 5.85 -20.00
CA GLY A 113 8.31 6.89 -21.01
C GLY A 113 9.49 7.86 -21.07
N LYS A 114 9.59 8.60 -22.19
CA LYS A 114 10.75 9.45 -22.50
C LYS A 114 10.89 10.70 -21.63
N ASP A 115 9.79 11.16 -21.03
CA ASP A 115 9.75 12.37 -20.20
C ASP A 115 9.85 12.05 -18.70
N PHE A 116 10.07 10.78 -18.34
CA PHE A 116 10.23 10.37 -16.95
C PHE A 116 11.62 10.76 -16.42
N GLU A 117 11.65 11.58 -15.37
CA GLU A 117 12.85 11.87 -14.60
C GLU A 117 12.83 11.11 -13.28
N ILE A 118 13.96 10.48 -12.95
CA ILE A 118 14.12 9.77 -11.68
C ILE A 118 14.30 10.81 -10.56
N GLU A 119 13.37 10.84 -9.62
CA GLU A 119 13.42 11.70 -8.44
C GLU A 119 13.07 10.92 -7.17
N PHE A 120 13.73 11.25 -6.07
CA PHE A 120 13.42 10.64 -4.77
C PHE A 120 12.04 11.06 -4.30
N ARG A 121 11.25 10.09 -3.83
CA ARG A 121 9.94 10.34 -3.22
C ARG A 121 10.09 11.16 -1.93
N ASP A 122 9.27 12.20 -1.79
CA ASP A 122 9.01 12.96 -0.54
C ASP A 122 10.26 13.47 0.19
N ILE A 123 11.30 13.90 -0.54
CA ILE A 123 12.51 14.47 0.05
C ILE A 123 12.72 15.90 -0.43
N SER A 124 12.69 16.82 0.52
CA SER A 124 13.00 18.23 0.31
C SER A 124 14.49 18.46 0.04
N ASP A 125 14.82 19.62 -0.54
CA ASP A 125 16.21 19.99 -0.80
C ASP A 125 17.01 20.21 0.50
N ASP A 126 16.34 20.66 1.57
CA ASP A 126 16.96 20.87 2.88
C ASP A 126 17.28 19.53 3.55
N GLU A 127 16.33 18.58 3.58
CA GLU A 127 16.57 17.21 4.07
C GLU A 127 17.70 16.53 3.30
N TYR A 128 17.73 16.74 1.98
CA TYR A 128 18.79 16.24 1.12
C TYR A 128 20.17 16.82 1.50
N TYR A 129 20.24 18.11 1.78
CA TYR A 129 21.49 18.76 2.19
C TYR A 129 21.98 18.25 3.54
N VAL A 130 21.09 18.13 4.53
CA VAL A 130 21.43 17.58 5.85
C VAL A 130 21.90 16.13 5.74
N PHE A 131 21.25 15.32 4.89
CA PHE A 131 21.69 13.96 4.58
C PHE A 131 23.12 13.92 4.02
N CYS A 132 23.45 14.83 3.09
CA CYS A 132 24.81 14.96 2.56
C CYS A 132 25.82 15.28 3.68
N CYS A 133 25.47 16.16 4.62
CA CYS A 133 26.31 16.47 5.77
C CYS A 133 26.50 15.25 6.70
N CYS A 134 25.42 14.52 7.03
CA CYS A 134 25.50 13.30 7.84
C CYS A 134 26.40 12.24 7.20
N LEU A 135 26.42 12.13 5.87
CA LEU A 135 27.33 11.25 5.16
C LEU A 135 28.79 11.62 5.43
N ILE A 136 29.15 12.92 5.45
CA ILE A 136 30.50 13.38 5.83
C ILE A 136 30.85 12.94 7.26
N LEU A 137 29.91 13.12 8.20
CA LEU A 137 30.11 12.75 9.60
C LEU A 137 30.38 11.24 9.75
N GLN A 138 29.67 10.43 8.99
CA GLN A 138 29.81 8.98 9.00
C GLN A 138 31.12 8.51 8.34
N THR A 139 31.43 9.01 7.13
CA THR A 139 32.54 8.50 6.32
C THR A 139 33.89 9.07 6.72
N TYR A 140 33.98 10.39 6.93
CA TYR A 140 35.24 11.07 7.23
C TYR A 140 35.48 11.16 8.74
N LEU A 141 34.48 11.59 9.51
CA LEU A 141 34.62 11.75 10.97
C LEU A 141 34.39 10.46 11.76
N LYS A 142 33.97 9.37 11.08
CA LYS A 142 33.75 8.03 11.66
C LYS A 142 32.80 8.02 12.87
N LYS A 143 31.85 8.95 12.90
CA LYS A 143 30.78 8.96 13.91
C LYS A 143 29.81 7.81 13.62
N ASP A 144 29.35 7.12 14.66
CA ASP A 144 28.32 6.07 14.53
C ASP A 144 26.93 6.69 14.36
N ILE A 145 26.71 7.32 13.20
CA ILE A 145 25.43 7.89 12.81
C ILE A 145 24.79 6.91 11.84
N LYS A 146 23.73 6.25 12.30
CA LYS A 146 22.95 5.34 11.46
C LYS A 146 21.85 6.11 10.74
N VAL A 147 22.20 6.71 9.61
CA VAL A 147 21.20 7.31 8.73
C VAL A 147 20.45 6.20 8.02
N THR A 148 19.34 5.74 8.60
CA THR A 148 18.50 4.67 8.03
C THR A 148 17.24 5.29 7.43
N ILE A 149 17.41 6.25 6.52
CA ILE A 149 16.29 6.84 5.78
C ILE A 149 16.10 5.99 4.51
N PRO A 150 14.98 5.26 4.38
CA PRO A 150 14.72 4.49 3.17
C PRO A 150 14.31 5.43 2.04
N PHE A 151 15.10 5.45 0.97
CA PHE A 151 14.76 6.18 -0.24
C PHE A 151 13.90 5.31 -1.17
N TYR A 152 12.93 5.94 -1.85
CA TYR A 152 12.07 5.28 -2.82
C TYR A 152 12.03 6.03 -4.15
N TYR A 153 11.89 5.28 -5.24
CA TYR A 153 11.50 5.79 -6.56
C TYR A 153 10.10 5.30 -6.91
N ASP A 154 9.32 6.21 -7.49
CA ASP A 154 8.03 5.90 -8.09
C ASP A 154 8.16 5.95 -9.60
N ILE A 155 8.07 4.77 -10.22
CA ILE A 155 8.27 4.62 -11.66
C ILE A 155 7.01 4.00 -12.25
N PRO A 156 6.30 4.68 -13.17
CA PRO A 156 5.17 4.06 -13.87
C PRO A 156 5.67 2.90 -14.74
N ASP A 157 4.92 1.79 -14.74
CA ASP A 157 5.12 0.74 -15.72
C ASP A 157 4.44 1.07 -17.06
N LYS A 158 4.67 0.22 -18.08
CA LYS A 158 4.06 0.35 -19.41
C LYS A 158 2.53 0.37 -19.43
N ASN A 159 1.88 -0.10 -18.36
CA ASN A 159 0.43 -0.12 -18.22
C ASN A 159 -0.10 1.04 -17.35
N GLY A 160 0.79 1.94 -16.90
CA GLY A 160 0.46 3.08 -16.05
C GLY A 160 0.35 2.75 -14.55
N ILE A 161 0.70 1.54 -14.11
CA ILE A 161 0.75 1.21 -12.68
C ILE A 161 2.03 1.81 -12.10
N ILE A 162 1.89 2.66 -11.08
CA ILE A 162 3.05 3.17 -10.33
C ILE A 162 3.69 2.02 -9.56
N LYS A 163 4.96 1.74 -9.87
CA LYS A 163 5.81 0.81 -9.15
C LYS A 163 6.65 1.56 -8.13
N HIS A 164 6.73 0.99 -6.94
CA HIS A 164 7.47 1.54 -5.82
C HIS A 164 8.76 0.75 -5.65
N TYR A 165 9.89 1.41 -5.82
CA TYR A 165 11.21 0.80 -5.72
C TYR A 165 11.95 1.34 -4.51
N LYS A 166 12.28 0.47 -3.56
CA LYS A 166 13.21 0.80 -2.49
C LYS A 166 14.62 0.87 -3.03
N ILE A 167 15.34 1.93 -2.69
CA ILE A 167 16.69 2.20 -3.18
C ILE A 167 17.70 1.79 -2.12
N THR A 168 18.73 1.08 -2.54
CA THR A 168 19.93 0.84 -1.75
C THR A 168 21.13 1.41 -2.49
N VAL A 169 21.95 2.18 -1.77
CA VAL A 169 23.15 2.81 -2.30
C VAL A 169 24.35 2.18 -1.61
N ASN A 170 25.22 1.54 -2.39
CA ASN A 170 26.55 1.14 -1.94
C ASN A 170 27.55 2.20 -2.39
N SER A 171 28.22 2.83 -1.43
CA SER A 171 29.20 3.89 -1.67
C SER A 171 30.64 3.45 -1.35
N ASP A 172 30.92 2.14 -1.36
CA ASP A 172 32.25 1.58 -1.02
C ASP A 172 33.34 2.06 -1.99
N PHE A 173 32.95 2.49 -3.19
CA PHE A 173 33.84 3.01 -4.23
C PHE A 173 33.91 4.55 -4.26
N SER A 174 33.54 5.20 -3.15
CA SER A 174 33.61 6.65 -2.98
C SER A 174 34.48 7.04 -1.78
N ASP A 175 35.19 8.16 -1.93
CA ASP A 175 35.92 8.83 -0.86
C ASP A 175 35.32 10.20 -0.58
N VAL A 176 35.39 10.61 0.69
CA VAL A 176 35.03 11.95 1.15
C VAL A 176 36.20 12.54 1.91
N TYR A 177 36.61 13.76 1.54
CA TYR A 177 37.67 14.50 2.22
C TYR A 177 37.44 16.01 2.13
N PRO A 178 37.97 16.81 3.07
CA PRO A 178 37.77 18.25 3.06
C PRO A 178 38.45 18.90 1.85
N ALA A 179 37.81 19.92 1.28
CA ALA A 179 38.46 20.80 0.32
C ALA A 179 39.52 21.68 1.01
N GLU A 180 40.35 22.36 0.21
CA GLU A 180 41.36 23.28 0.75
C GLU A 180 40.69 24.44 1.49
N GLY A 181 41.11 24.66 2.75
CA GLY A 181 40.56 25.72 3.61
C GLY A 181 39.28 25.34 4.39
N THR A 182 38.81 24.09 4.27
CA THR A 182 37.62 23.63 5.00
C THR A 182 37.91 23.44 6.48
N LEU A 183 37.13 24.12 7.31
CA LEU A 183 37.16 23.97 8.77
C LEU A 183 36.38 22.71 9.18
N ILE A 184 37.02 21.84 9.95
CA ILE A 184 36.39 20.65 10.51
C ILE A 184 35.71 21.07 11.83
N PRO A 185 34.39 20.91 11.99
CA PRO A 185 33.70 21.25 13.23
C PRO A 185 34.19 20.39 14.41
N GLU A 186 34.23 20.99 15.60
CA GLU A 186 34.53 20.29 16.85
C GLU A 186 33.35 19.41 17.29
N ASP A 187 33.61 18.40 18.14
CA ASP A 187 32.60 17.42 18.56
C ASP A 187 31.36 18.06 19.20
N GLU A 188 31.52 19.10 20.03
CA GLU A 188 30.38 19.81 20.65
C GLU A 188 29.46 20.47 19.61
N ILE A 189 30.04 20.95 18.50
CA ILE A 189 29.29 21.55 17.39
C ILE A 189 28.55 20.44 16.62
N LEU A 190 29.19 19.29 16.45
CA LEU A 190 28.56 18.14 15.79
C LEU A 190 27.35 17.64 16.56
N ASP A 191 27.46 17.55 17.89
CA ASP A 191 26.35 17.16 18.77
C ASP A 191 25.20 18.16 18.66
N MET A 192 25.50 19.47 18.70
CA MET A 192 24.50 20.54 18.45
C MET A 192 23.81 20.40 17.09
N LEU A 193 24.56 20.09 16.03
CA LEU A 193 23.99 19.90 14.70
C LEU A 193 23.04 18.70 14.65
N LEU A 194 23.41 17.58 15.27
CA LEU A 194 22.58 16.38 15.33
C LEU A 194 21.32 16.56 16.18
N GLU A 195 21.35 17.45 17.18
CA GLU A 195 20.17 17.86 17.95
C GLU A 195 19.23 18.79 17.17
N ASN A 196 19.71 19.42 16.09
CA ASN A 196 18.99 20.43 15.31
C ASN A 196 18.98 20.08 13.81
N LEU A 197 18.45 18.91 13.45
CA LEU A 197 18.37 18.45 12.06
C LEU A 197 17.54 19.37 11.14
N ASP A 198 16.54 20.05 11.68
CA ASP A 198 15.62 20.90 10.91
C ASP A 198 16.19 22.30 10.61
N ASP A 199 17.28 22.72 11.27
CA ASP A 199 17.90 24.04 11.04
C ASP A 199 18.96 23.97 9.93
N ILE A 200 18.49 24.00 8.69
CA ILE A 200 19.36 23.98 7.50
C ILE A 200 20.38 25.13 7.48
N ASN A 201 20.07 26.30 8.03
CA ASN A 201 21.00 27.43 8.03
C ASN A 201 22.19 27.17 8.95
N LEU A 202 21.95 26.51 10.09
CA LEU A 202 23.01 26.05 10.99
C LEU A 202 23.92 25.02 10.30
N TRP A 203 23.34 24.06 9.59
CA TRP A 203 24.10 23.08 8.81
C TRP A 203 24.94 23.74 7.71
N LYS A 204 24.35 24.65 6.91
CA LYS A 204 25.08 25.39 5.86
C LYS A 204 26.20 26.28 6.40
N LYS A 205 26.13 26.72 7.67
CA LYS A 205 27.20 27.49 8.32
C LYS A 205 28.45 26.65 8.60
N TYR A 206 28.27 25.41 9.06
CA TYR A 206 29.38 24.52 9.45
C TYR A 206 29.82 23.57 8.34
N PHE A 207 28.92 23.28 7.38
CA PHE A 207 29.19 22.56 6.15
C PHE A 207 28.78 23.45 4.96
N PRO A 208 29.58 24.48 4.62
CA PRO A 208 29.26 25.36 3.50
C PRO A 208 29.19 24.62 2.16
N HIS A 209 28.52 25.25 1.18
CA HIS A 209 28.46 24.76 -0.19
C HIS A 209 29.87 24.50 -0.74
N GLU A 210 30.05 23.36 -1.42
CA GLU A 210 31.33 22.95 -2.04
C GLU A 210 32.55 22.90 -1.09
N SER A 211 32.34 22.79 0.23
CA SER A 211 33.44 22.70 1.21
C SER A 211 34.04 21.29 1.33
N TRP A 212 33.40 20.26 0.78
CA TRP A 212 33.90 18.89 0.82
C TRP A 212 34.08 18.34 -0.59
N ILE A 213 34.99 17.40 -0.77
CA ILE A 213 35.19 16.70 -2.03
C ILE A 213 34.66 15.29 -1.89
N LEU A 214 33.76 14.91 -2.79
CA LEU A 214 33.24 13.56 -2.93
C LEU A 214 33.77 12.99 -4.25
N ASN A 215 34.65 11.99 -4.15
CA ASN A 215 35.35 11.44 -5.31
C ASN A 215 35.07 9.94 -5.43
N GLY A 216 34.40 9.52 -6.50
CA GLY A 216 34.09 8.12 -6.71
C GLY A 216 32.85 7.83 -7.54
N PHE A 217 32.31 6.63 -7.36
CA PHE A 217 30.98 6.25 -7.84
C PHE A 217 30.25 5.42 -6.78
N SER A 218 28.93 5.35 -6.90
CA SER A 218 28.08 4.48 -6.07
C SER A 218 27.41 3.43 -6.94
N ILE A 219 27.01 2.32 -6.33
CA ILE A 219 26.13 1.33 -6.94
C ILE A 219 24.74 1.56 -6.35
N ILE A 220 23.79 1.82 -7.23
CA ILE A 220 22.37 1.96 -6.88
C ILE A 220 21.68 0.67 -7.26
N SER A 221 21.04 0.02 -6.29
CA SER A 221 20.20 -1.15 -6.53
C SER A 221 18.77 -0.86 -6.08
N LEU A 222 17.81 -1.36 -6.85
CA LEU A 222 16.39 -1.18 -6.60
C LEU A 222 15.74 -2.51 -6.26
N VAL A 223 14.85 -2.49 -5.28
CA VAL A 223 13.99 -3.62 -4.93
C VAL A 223 12.55 -3.17 -5.12
N ASP A 224 11.82 -3.86 -5.98
CA ASP A 224 10.38 -3.64 -6.15
C ASP A 224 9.67 -3.99 -4.84
N CYS A 225 9.08 -2.99 -4.20
CA CYS A 225 8.29 -3.12 -2.99
C CYS A 225 6.83 -2.68 -3.21
N THR A 226 6.37 -2.71 -4.47
CA THR A 226 5.03 -2.23 -4.86
C THR A 226 3.93 -2.96 -4.09
N SER A 227 4.06 -4.28 -3.93
CA SER A 227 3.05 -5.09 -3.21
C SER A 227 3.02 -4.77 -1.72
N GLU A 228 4.16 -4.49 -1.10
CA GLU A 228 4.29 -4.15 0.31
C GLU A 228 3.74 -2.75 0.61
N VAL A 229 4.02 -1.78 -0.26
CA VAL A 229 3.48 -0.41 -0.16
C VAL A 229 1.97 -0.46 -0.35
N ALA A 230 1.47 -1.08 -1.43
CA ALA A 230 0.04 -1.21 -1.68
C ALA A 230 -0.68 -1.96 -0.56
N LEU A 231 -0.03 -2.96 0.06
CA LEU A 231 -0.56 -3.62 1.25
C LEU A 231 -0.72 -2.65 2.41
N SER A 232 0.30 -1.85 2.72
CA SER A 232 0.26 -0.84 3.79
C SER A 232 -0.83 0.20 3.56
N ASP A 233 -0.98 0.67 2.32
CA ASP A 233 -2.00 1.63 1.93
C ASP A 233 -3.40 1.03 2.05
N LEU A 234 -3.59 -0.21 1.57
CA LEU A 234 -4.84 -0.94 1.71
C LEU A 234 -5.25 -1.07 3.18
N LYS A 235 -4.30 -1.44 4.05
CA LYS A 235 -4.56 -1.52 5.49
C LYS A 235 -5.01 -0.15 6.04
N SER A 236 -4.28 0.90 5.72
CA SER A 236 -4.59 2.24 6.20
C SER A 236 -5.98 2.72 5.73
N THR A 237 -6.34 2.45 4.47
CA THR A 237 -7.65 2.80 3.90
C THR A 237 -8.77 1.97 4.53
N LEU A 238 -8.61 0.66 4.73
CA LEU A 238 -9.65 -0.20 5.32
C LEU A 238 -10.00 0.19 6.77
N ILE A 239 -9.07 0.72 7.56
CA ILE A 239 -9.34 1.20 8.94
C ILE A 239 -10.22 2.46 8.94
N ARG A 240 -10.07 3.30 7.91
CA ARG A 240 -10.73 4.61 7.82
C ARG A 240 -12.19 4.55 7.37
N ILE A 241 -12.68 3.37 6.96
CA ILE A 241 -14.07 3.20 6.55
C ILE A 241 -14.97 3.40 7.77
N ASP A 242 -15.70 4.52 7.77
CA ASP A 242 -16.62 4.93 8.83
C ASP A 242 -18.02 5.19 8.22
N PRO A 243 -19.08 4.50 8.68
CA PRO A 243 -20.45 4.73 8.24
C PRO A 243 -21.01 6.11 8.60
N GLU A 244 -20.45 6.78 9.61
CA GLU A 244 -20.88 8.13 10.01
C GLU A 244 -20.32 9.22 9.08
N ASN A 245 -19.15 8.97 8.47
CA ASN A 245 -18.58 9.83 7.43
C ASN A 245 -18.23 9.02 6.17
N PRO A 246 -19.26 8.60 5.41
CA PRO A 246 -19.10 7.71 4.28
C PRO A 246 -18.52 8.46 3.07
N ALA A 247 -17.21 8.64 3.06
CA ALA A 247 -16.46 9.09 1.89
C ALA A 247 -15.86 7.86 1.19
N PRO A 248 -16.32 7.51 -0.02
CA PRO A 248 -15.66 6.46 -0.79
C PRO A 248 -14.24 6.91 -1.13
N ASP A 249 -13.24 6.16 -0.67
CA ASP A 249 -11.86 6.39 -1.08
C ASP A 249 -11.69 5.87 -2.51
N GLU A 250 -11.76 6.77 -3.49
CA GLU A 250 -11.57 6.46 -4.91
C GLU A 250 -10.19 5.81 -5.17
N ASN A 251 -9.23 6.01 -4.28
CA ASN A 251 -7.90 5.42 -4.36
C ASN A 251 -7.89 3.90 -4.13
N LEU A 252 -8.95 3.33 -3.52
CA LEU A 252 -9.01 1.89 -3.24
C LEU A 252 -8.87 1.03 -4.51
N LYS A 253 -9.39 1.53 -5.65
CA LYS A 253 -9.22 0.87 -6.95
C LYS A 253 -7.75 0.83 -7.38
N GLU A 254 -7.04 1.95 -7.28
CA GLU A 254 -5.63 2.04 -7.65
C GLU A 254 -4.74 1.22 -6.71
N ILE A 255 -5.06 1.19 -5.42
CA ILE A 255 -4.40 0.31 -4.44
C ILE A 255 -4.55 -1.16 -4.84
N PHE A 256 -5.75 -1.62 -5.19
CA PHE A 256 -5.96 -3.01 -5.62
C PHE A 256 -5.28 -3.33 -6.96
N LYS A 257 -5.29 -2.41 -7.93
CA LYS A 257 -4.55 -2.57 -9.19
C LYS A 257 -3.05 -2.76 -8.93
N SER A 258 -2.48 -1.94 -8.06
CA SER A 258 -1.07 -2.00 -7.64
C SER A 258 -0.77 -3.29 -6.88
N TYR A 259 -1.60 -3.64 -5.88
CA TYR A 259 -1.42 -4.83 -5.04
C TYR A 259 -1.51 -6.14 -5.84
N PHE A 260 -2.51 -6.25 -6.72
CA PHE A 260 -2.66 -7.40 -7.59
C PHE A 260 -1.81 -7.34 -8.83
N ASP A 261 -1.16 -6.22 -9.16
CA ASP A 261 -0.41 -6.05 -10.41
C ASP A 261 -1.29 -6.37 -11.63
N VAL A 262 -2.45 -5.71 -11.70
CA VAL A 262 -3.44 -5.83 -12.78
C VAL A 262 -3.97 -4.44 -13.10
N ALA A 263 -3.62 -3.90 -14.28
CA ALA A 263 -3.94 -2.52 -14.66
C ALA A 263 -5.45 -2.30 -14.81
N ASP A 264 -6.11 -3.17 -15.56
CA ASP A 264 -7.56 -3.15 -15.73
C ASP A 264 -8.22 -4.08 -14.72
N LEU A 265 -8.27 -3.64 -13.46
CA LEU A 265 -8.95 -4.32 -12.38
C LEU A 265 -10.15 -3.50 -11.93
N ASN A 266 -11.29 -4.17 -11.85
CA ASN A 266 -12.44 -3.68 -11.10
C ASN A 266 -12.73 -4.62 -9.94
N PHE A 267 -13.39 -4.10 -8.92
CA PHE A 267 -13.79 -4.87 -7.76
C PHE A 267 -15.15 -4.40 -7.27
N GLY A 268 -15.83 -5.26 -6.52
CA GLY A 268 -17.12 -4.98 -5.95
C GLY A 268 -17.35 -5.76 -4.68
N LEU A 269 -18.32 -5.31 -3.90
CA LEU A 269 -18.68 -5.95 -2.64
C LEU A 269 -20.17 -5.78 -2.37
N MET A 270 -20.83 -6.87 -2.01
CA MET A 270 -22.18 -6.87 -1.46
C MET A 270 -22.19 -7.47 -0.06
N LEU A 271 -22.88 -6.79 0.86
CA LEU A 271 -23.08 -7.29 2.22
C LEU A 271 -24.17 -8.36 2.22
N PHE A 272 -24.01 -9.38 3.05
CA PHE A 272 -25.03 -10.41 3.23
C PHE A 272 -25.92 -10.08 4.42
N ASN A 273 -27.22 -9.92 4.16
CA ASN A 273 -28.22 -9.78 5.21
C ASN A 273 -28.68 -11.18 5.63
N THR A 274 -28.21 -11.63 6.80
CA THR A 274 -28.54 -12.94 7.37
C THR A 274 -30.03 -13.11 7.65
N LYS A 275 -30.74 -12.04 8.06
CA LYS A 275 -32.19 -12.08 8.36
C LYS A 275 -33.03 -12.32 7.12
N ASN A 276 -32.70 -11.62 6.03
CA ASN A 276 -33.43 -11.69 4.77
C ASN A 276 -32.88 -12.73 3.79
N LYS A 277 -31.72 -13.35 4.11
CA LYS A 277 -30.95 -14.24 3.25
C LYS A 277 -30.71 -13.65 1.85
N ARG A 278 -30.28 -12.39 1.80
CA ARG A 278 -30.11 -11.61 0.55
C ARG A 278 -28.82 -10.81 0.58
N LEU A 279 -28.24 -10.61 -0.60
CA LEU A 279 -27.15 -9.66 -0.79
C LEU A 279 -27.70 -8.24 -0.95
N GLU A 280 -27.03 -7.29 -0.31
CA GLU A 280 -27.35 -5.87 -0.35
C GLU A 280 -26.17 -5.11 -0.94
N LYS A 281 -26.47 -4.25 -1.93
CA LYS A 281 -25.52 -3.26 -2.44
C LYS A 281 -25.25 -2.22 -1.36
N LEU A 282 -24.06 -1.63 -1.41
CA LEU A 282 -23.66 -0.48 -0.61
C LEU A 282 -23.83 0.80 -1.44
N PRO A 283 -24.88 1.61 -1.21
CA PRO A 283 -25.17 2.77 -2.06
C PRO A 283 -24.06 3.82 -2.09
N ILE A 284 -23.29 3.97 -1.00
CA ILE A 284 -22.12 4.89 -0.90
C ILE A 284 -21.06 4.56 -1.96
N TYR A 285 -20.89 3.27 -2.23
CA TYR A 285 -19.82 2.75 -3.08
C TYR A 285 -20.33 2.37 -4.47
N GLU A 286 -21.54 2.78 -4.89
CA GLU A 286 -22.04 2.52 -6.25
C GLU A 286 -21.11 3.06 -7.35
N ASN A 287 -20.37 4.14 -7.07
CA ASN A 287 -19.39 4.71 -8.02
C ASN A 287 -18.03 4.00 -8.00
N VAL A 288 -17.73 3.21 -6.97
CA VAL A 288 -16.44 2.51 -6.78
C VAL A 288 -16.55 1.03 -7.12
N PHE A 289 -17.66 0.41 -6.74
CA PHE A 289 -17.90 -1.03 -6.91
C PHE A 289 -18.56 -1.33 -8.24
N THR A 290 -17.90 -2.17 -9.02
CA THR A 290 -18.54 -2.89 -10.11
C THR A 290 -19.09 -4.19 -9.53
N ASN A 291 -20.42 -4.38 -9.54
CA ASN A 291 -21.05 -5.59 -9.03
C ASN A 291 -21.62 -6.45 -10.18
N TYR A 292 -20.88 -6.55 -11.29
CA TYR A 292 -21.39 -7.17 -12.51
C TYR A 292 -21.62 -8.67 -12.33
N LEU A 293 -20.75 -9.36 -11.58
CA LEU A 293 -20.89 -10.79 -11.33
C LEU A 293 -21.94 -11.10 -10.29
N LEU A 294 -22.01 -10.28 -9.26
CA LEU A 294 -23.02 -10.41 -8.21
C LEU A 294 -24.41 -10.07 -8.77
N ASP A 295 -24.53 -9.08 -9.65
CA ASP A 295 -25.77 -8.81 -10.40
C ASP A 295 -26.11 -9.96 -11.37
N PHE A 296 -25.11 -10.55 -12.03
CA PHE A 296 -25.29 -11.78 -12.81
C PHE A 296 -25.85 -12.91 -11.93
N TRP A 297 -25.24 -13.18 -10.78
CA TRP A 297 -25.67 -14.23 -9.84
C TRP A 297 -27.09 -13.97 -9.32
N LEU A 298 -27.39 -12.72 -8.98
CA LEU A 298 -28.71 -12.32 -8.48
C LEU A 298 -29.79 -12.42 -9.55
N ASN A 299 -29.51 -12.16 -10.83
CA ASN A 299 -30.53 -12.14 -11.89
C ASN A 299 -30.68 -13.48 -12.63
N THR A 300 -29.71 -14.38 -12.53
CA THR A 300 -29.72 -15.67 -13.27
C THR A 300 -30.65 -16.71 -12.64
N PHE A 301 -30.74 -16.74 -11.31
CA PHE A 301 -31.39 -17.83 -10.58
C PHE A 301 -32.72 -17.39 -9.96
N ASP A 302 -33.70 -18.29 -9.92
CA ASP A 302 -34.95 -18.09 -9.19
C ASP A 302 -34.68 -17.90 -7.68
N GLU A 303 -35.61 -17.25 -6.97
CA GLU A 303 -35.41 -16.87 -5.56
C GLU A 303 -35.08 -18.05 -4.64
N GLU A 304 -35.68 -19.21 -4.90
CA GLU A 304 -35.44 -20.44 -4.16
C GLU A 304 -34.03 -21.01 -4.42
N ILE A 305 -33.61 -21.05 -5.69
CA ILE A 305 -32.26 -21.49 -6.10
C ILE A 305 -31.18 -20.56 -5.52
N ARG A 306 -31.42 -19.24 -5.50
CA ARG A 306 -30.51 -18.26 -4.88
C ARG A 306 -30.33 -18.53 -3.39
N LYS A 307 -31.43 -18.78 -2.66
CA LYS A 307 -31.36 -19.10 -1.23
C LYS A 307 -30.53 -20.35 -0.99
N THR A 308 -30.76 -21.41 -1.77
CA THR A 308 -29.96 -22.65 -1.67
C THR A 308 -28.49 -22.43 -2.07
N ALA A 309 -28.21 -21.60 -3.08
CA ALA A 309 -26.84 -21.28 -3.47
C ALA A 309 -26.08 -20.51 -2.37
N PHE A 310 -26.73 -19.53 -1.72
CA PHE A 310 -26.14 -18.81 -0.58
C PHE A 310 -25.99 -19.69 0.67
N GLU A 311 -26.92 -20.61 0.91
CA GLU A 311 -26.77 -21.62 1.96
C GLU A 311 -25.56 -22.51 1.68
N ASN A 312 -25.39 -22.99 0.44
CA ASN A 312 -24.22 -23.78 0.05
C ASN A 312 -22.91 -23.00 0.19
N ILE A 313 -22.88 -21.71 -0.16
CA ILE A 313 -21.70 -20.85 0.05
C ILE A 313 -21.39 -20.69 1.54
N THR A 314 -22.41 -20.58 2.39
CA THR A 314 -22.26 -20.51 3.84
C THR A 314 -21.64 -21.79 4.41
N TYR A 315 -22.05 -22.97 3.92
CA TYR A 315 -21.51 -24.26 4.38
C TYR A 315 -20.17 -24.65 3.74
N ASN A 316 -19.90 -24.19 2.52
CA ASN A 316 -18.68 -24.50 1.76
C ASN A 316 -18.15 -23.23 1.10
N SER A 317 -17.53 -22.37 1.92
CA SER A 317 -17.09 -21.01 1.57
C SER A 317 -15.81 -20.98 0.74
N LYS A 318 -15.78 -21.70 -0.38
CA LYS A 318 -14.63 -21.70 -1.30
C LYS A 318 -14.69 -20.51 -2.25
N PRO A 319 -13.59 -19.75 -2.40
CA PRO A 319 -13.48 -18.76 -3.45
C PRO A 319 -13.59 -19.40 -4.84
N ILE A 320 -14.25 -18.71 -5.76
CA ILE A 320 -14.33 -19.08 -7.17
C ILE A 320 -13.31 -18.23 -7.91
N VAL A 321 -12.43 -18.88 -8.69
CA VAL A 321 -11.40 -18.19 -9.49
C VAL A 321 -11.47 -18.70 -10.91
N ILE A 322 -11.80 -17.81 -11.84
CA ILE A 322 -11.85 -18.08 -13.27
C ILE A 322 -10.79 -17.22 -13.96
N SER A 323 -9.68 -17.85 -14.33
CA SER A 323 -8.58 -17.17 -15.02
C SER A 323 -8.87 -16.91 -16.50
N ASN A 324 -9.80 -17.67 -17.09
CA ASN A 324 -10.17 -17.47 -18.49
C ASN A 324 -11.63 -17.89 -18.70
N VAL A 325 -12.50 -16.91 -18.93
CA VAL A 325 -13.93 -17.09 -19.18
C VAL A 325 -14.20 -17.91 -20.45
N ASP A 326 -13.34 -17.80 -21.47
CA ASP A 326 -13.49 -18.57 -22.72
C ASP A 326 -13.27 -20.07 -22.54
N LYS A 327 -12.63 -20.49 -21.44
CA LYS A 327 -12.40 -21.90 -21.09
C LYS A 327 -13.54 -22.51 -20.25
N LEU A 328 -14.59 -21.75 -19.92
CA LEU A 328 -15.77 -22.29 -19.25
C LEU A 328 -16.53 -23.27 -20.15
N ASP A 329 -17.27 -24.18 -19.52
CA ASP A 329 -18.06 -25.19 -20.22
C ASP A 329 -19.13 -24.55 -21.14
N ASP A 330 -19.39 -25.19 -22.27
CA ASP A 330 -20.33 -24.68 -23.29
C ASP A 330 -21.76 -24.55 -22.79
N GLU A 331 -22.16 -25.32 -21.77
CA GLU A 331 -23.46 -25.18 -21.11
C GLU A 331 -23.58 -23.86 -20.34
N ILE A 332 -22.50 -23.43 -19.67
CA ILE A 332 -22.46 -22.14 -18.95
C ILE A 332 -22.52 -20.98 -19.94
N LYS A 333 -21.81 -21.10 -21.07
CA LYS A 333 -21.80 -20.09 -22.14
C LYS A 333 -23.16 -19.88 -22.81
N LYS A 334 -24.06 -20.87 -22.75
CA LYS A 334 -25.42 -20.80 -23.32
C LYS A 334 -26.43 -20.10 -22.41
N LEU A 335 -26.09 -19.83 -21.15
CA LEU A 335 -26.98 -19.14 -20.22
C LEU A 335 -27.24 -17.70 -20.72
N PRO A 336 -28.50 -17.21 -20.70
CA PRO A 336 -28.82 -15.85 -21.14
C PRO A 336 -28.02 -14.77 -20.40
N SER A 337 -27.73 -15.01 -19.14
CA SER A 337 -26.95 -14.10 -18.30
C SER A 337 -25.47 -14.04 -18.68
N PHE A 338 -24.93 -15.01 -19.42
CA PHE A 338 -23.53 -15.03 -19.84
C PHE A 338 -23.16 -13.79 -20.69
N SER A 339 -24.16 -13.16 -21.34
CA SER A 339 -23.94 -11.90 -22.08
C SER A 339 -23.37 -10.81 -21.19
N ILE A 340 -23.73 -10.76 -19.89
CA ILE A 340 -23.22 -9.76 -18.94
C ILE A 340 -21.69 -9.77 -18.87
N LEU A 341 -21.06 -10.96 -18.93
CA LEU A 341 -19.59 -11.06 -18.94
C LEU A 341 -19.01 -10.45 -20.20
N LYS A 342 -19.61 -10.72 -21.37
CA LYS A 342 -19.16 -10.18 -22.66
C LYS A 342 -19.40 -8.68 -22.78
N ASP A 343 -20.60 -8.23 -22.39
CA ASP A 343 -21.04 -6.84 -22.48
C ASP A 343 -20.15 -5.91 -21.62
N ASN A 344 -19.65 -6.43 -20.49
CA ASN A 344 -18.73 -5.73 -19.60
C ASN A 344 -17.24 -6.10 -19.79
N GLN A 345 -16.91 -6.82 -20.88
CA GLN A 345 -15.54 -7.22 -21.23
C GLN A 345 -14.81 -8.00 -20.11
N ILE A 346 -15.50 -8.87 -19.37
CA ILE A 346 -14.92 -9.67 -18.29
C ILE A 346 -14.35 -10.98 -18.85
N ASN A 347 -13.02 -11.11 -18.83
CA ASN A 347 -12.31 -12.30 -19.31
C ASN A 347 -11.64 -13.10 -18.18
N SER A 348 -11.44 -12.49 -17.01
CA SER A 348 -10.91 -13.12 -15.80
C SER A 348 -11.61 -12.56 -14.56
N PHE A 349 -11.95 -13.40 -13.59
CA PHE A 349 -12.60 -12.95 -12.35
C PHE A 349 -12.35 -13.83 -11.12
N MET A 350 -12.61 -13.26 -9.94
CA MET A 350 -12.67 -13.96 -8.65
C MET A 350 -13.94 -13.56 -7.89
N VAL A 351 -14.58 -14.52 -7.22
CA VAL A 351 -15.69 -14.29 -6.30
C VAL A 351 -15.33 -14.92 -4.96
N ILE A 352 -15.36 -14.12 -3.90
CA ILE A 352 -14.72 -14.45 -2.63
C ILE A 352 -15.74 -14.24 -1.49
N PRO A 353 -16.23 -15.32 -0.88
CA PRO A 353 -17.09 -15.21 0.29
C PRO A 353 -16.26 -14.80 1.51
N ILE A 354 -16.70 -13.77 2.21
CA ILE A 354 -16.07 -13.28 3.44
C ILE A 354 -16.86 -13.83 4.63
N MET A 355 -16.24 -14.73 5.38
CA MET A 355 -16.85 -15.43 6.51
C MET A 355 -16.32 -14.90 7.84
N LYS A 356 -17.17 -14.86 8.86
CA LYS A 356 -16.78 -14.62 10.25
C LYS A 356 -17.62 -15.49 11.18
N ASP A 357 -16.98 -16.19 12.09
CA ASP A 357 -17.65 -17.02 13.11
C ASP A 357 -18.68 -18.02 12.53
N GLY A 358 -18.44 -18.50 11.30
CA GLY A 358 -19.35 -19.41 10.57
C GLY A 358 -20.48 -18.72 9.80
N GLU A 359 -20.58 -17.40 9.84
CA GLU A 359 -21.57 -16.60 9.12
C GLU A 359 -20.97 -15.88 7.90
N LEU A 360 -21.72 -15.83 6.81
CA LEU A 360 -21.37 -15.05 5.62
C LEU A 360 -21.62 -13.56 5.91
N LEU A 361 -20.56 -12.75 5.88
CA LEU A 361 -20.66 -11.30 6.06
C LEU A 361 -20.89 -10.56 4.75
N ALA A 362 -20.15 -10.96 3.71
CA ALA A 362 -20.15 -10.30 2.43
C ALA A 362 -19.65 -11.24 1.32
N ILE A 363 -19.92 -10.88 0.08
CA ILE A 363 -19.26 -11.46 -1.08
C ILE A 363 -18.53 -10.35 -1.82
N MET A 364 -17.25 -10.57 -2.07
CA MET A 364 -16.38 -9.65 -2.81
C MET A 364 -16.12 -10.22 -4.22
N GLU A 365 -16.17 -9.37 -5.23
CA GLU A 365 -15.82 -9.72 -6.61
C GLU A 365 -14.61 -8.93 -7.09
N PHE A 366 -13.80 -9.55 -7.95
CA PHE A 366 -12.75 -8.91 -8.74
C PHE A 366 -12.91 -9.31 -10.20
N THR A 367 -12.81 -8.36 -11.12
CA THR A 367 -12.98 -8.62 -12.56
C THR A 367 -11.89 -7.91 -13.37
N SER A 368 -11.56 -8.48 -14.53
CA SER A 368 -10.57 -7.93 -15.45
C SER A 368 -10.85 -8.34 -16.90
N PRO A 369 -10.59 -7.47 -17.89
CA PRO A 369 -10.64 -7.82 -19.31
C PRO A 369 -9.41 -8.59 -19.78
N ILE A 370 -8.38 -8.72 -18.95
CA ILE A 370 -7.14 -9.38 -19.32
C ILE A 370 -7.24 -10.88 -18.95
N HIS A 371 -7.07 -11.77 -19.91
CA HIS A 371 -7.03 -13.21 -19.63
C HIS A 371 -5.88 -13.56 -18.69
N ASN A 372 -6.14 -14.46 -17.74
CA ASN A 372 -5.23 -14.98 -16.72
C ASN A 372 -4.69 -13.96 -15.70
N SER A 373 -5.20 -12.71 -15.72
CA SER A 373 -4.77 -11.66 -14.78
C SER A 373 -5.15 -11.99 -13.34
N LEU A 374 -6.30 -12.64 -13.13
CA LEU A 374 -6.76 -13.13 -11.84
C LEU A 374 -6.66 -14.67 -11.79
N ASN A 375 -5.96 -15.17 -10.78
CA ASN A 375 -5.65 -16.58 -10.64
C ASN A 375 -5.40 -16.95 -9.17
N GLY A 376 -5.12 -18.23 -8.90
CA GLY A 376 -4.92 -18.72 -7.53
C GLY A 376 -3.78 -18.03 -6.77
N LEU A 377 -2.74 -17.53 -7.47
CA LEU A 377 -1.66 -16.76 -6.82
C LEU A 377 -2.15 -15.38 -6.37
N LYS A 378 -3.00 -14.73 -7.17
CA LYS A 378 -3.62 -13.46 -6.77
C LYS A 378 -4.60 -13.69 -5.61
N LEU A 379 -5.40 -14.75 -5.64
CA LEU A 379 -6.27 -15.13 -4.52
C LEU A 379 -5.46 -15.29 -3.22
N LYS A 380 -4.31 -15.99 -3.28
CA LYS A 380 -3.45 -16.19 -2.11
C LYS A 380 -2.95 -14.87 -1.51
N LYS A 381 -2.73 -13.83 -2.32
CA LYS A 381 -2.38 -12.50 -1.78
C LYS A 381 -3.45 -11.96 -0.82
N LEU A 382 -4.74 -12.25 -1.03
CA LEU A 382 -5.80 -11.77 -0.13
C LEU A 382 -5.72 -12.32 1.28
N GLU A 383 -5.05 -13.46 1.50
CA GLU A 383 -4.85 -14.02 2.84
C GLU A 383 -4.17 -13.02 3.77
N PHE A 384 -3.26 -12.17 3.26
CA PHE A 384 -2.54 -11.16 4.05
C PHE A 384 -3.40 -9.96 4.49
N VAL A 385 -4.60 -9.80 3.93
CA VAL A 385 -5.53 -8.70 4.23
C VAL A 385 -6.91 -9.19 4.69
N ALA A 386 -7.15 -10.51 4.70
CA ALA A 386 -8.45 -11.10 4.94
C ALA A 386 -9.02 -10.72 6.31
N GLU A 387 -8.24 -10.85 7.38
CA GLU A 387 -8.67 -10.49 8.74
C GLU A 387 -9.06 -9.01 8.84
N MET A 388 -8.34 -8.17 8.12
CA MET A 388 -8.58 -6.74 8.12
C MET A 388 -9.85 -6.37 7.37
N ILE A 389 -10.09 -7.01 6.22
CA ILE A 389 -11.36 -6.91 5.49
C ILE A 389 -12.51 -7.39 6.39
N ILE A 390 -12.36 -8.53 7.07
CA ILE A 390 -13.36 -9.06 8.01
C ILE A 390 -13.62 -8.06 9.13
N PHE A 391 -12.56 -7.49 9.73
CA PHE A 391 -12.68 -6.50 10.79
C PHE A 391 -13.42 -5.25 10.33
N SER A 392 -13.02 -4.65 9.21
CA SER A 392 -13.64 -3.44 8.66
C SER A 392 -15.11 -3.68 8.29
N LEU A 393 -15.43 -4.80 7.64
CA LEU A 393 -16.81 -5.16 7.30
C LEU A 393 -17.66 -5.45 8.54
N SER A 394 -17.09 -6.11 9.54
CA SER A 394 -17.78 -6.36 10.82
C SER A 394 -18.11 -5.05 11.52
N ARG A 395 -17.13 -4.15 11.61
CA ARG A 395 -17.29 -2.84 12.22
C ARG A 395 -18.37 -2.05 11.49
N PHE A 396 -18.27 -1.95 10.17
CA PHE A 396 -19.26 -1.29 9.33
C PHE A 396 -20.67 -1.85 9.52
N SER A 397 -20.81 -3.18 9.56
CA SER A 397 -22.11 -3.85 9.76
C SER A 397 -22.70 -3.56 11.14
N SER A 398 -21.88 -3.61 12.20
CA SER A 398 -22.30 -3.29 13.57
C SER A 398 -22.73 -1.83 13.71
N GLU A 399 -21.94 -0.90 13.18
CA GLU A 399 -22.25 0.53 13.21
C GLU A 399 -23.51 0.86 12.38
N LYS A 400 -23.66 0.27 11.17
CA LYS A 400 -24.91 0.34 10.38
C LYS A 400 -26.11 -0.13 11.21
N ASN A 401 -25.99 -1.26 11.90
CA ASN A 401 -27.08 -1.79 12.73
C ASN A 401 -27.42 -0.85 13.90
N ASN A 402 -26.42 -0.28 14.58
CA ASN A 402 -26.63 0.68 15.66
C ASN A 402 -27.34 1.95 15.16
N GLN A 403 -26.95 2.46 13.99
CA GLN A 403 -27.61 3.62 13.35
C GLN A 403 -29.08 3.30 13.00
N ILE A 404 -29.36 2.12 12.44
CA ILE A 404 -30.74 1.67 12.16
C ILE A 404 -31.56 1.61 13.44
N GLU A 405 -31.02 1.06 14.53
CA GLU A 405 -31.70 1.02 15.83
C GLU A 405 -31.96 2.42 16.39
N ALA A 406 -30.98 3.33 16.30
CA ALA A 406 -31.13 4.70 16.76
C ALA A 406 -32.23 5.45 15.97
N ILE A 407 -32.30 5.26 14.65
CA ILE A 407 -33.40 5.80 13.81
C ILE A 407 -34.74 5.27 14.31
N ILE A 408 -34.83 3.96 14.59
CA ILE A 408 -36.05 3.34 15.06
C ILE A 408 -36.48 3.91 16.43
N GLN A 409 -35.56 4.01 17.38
CA GLN A 409 -35.82 4.52 18.72
C GLN A 409 -36.20 6.00 18.74
N ARG A 410 -35.61 6.81 17.84
CA ARG A 410 -35.92 8.24 17.74
C ARG A 410 -37.31 8.49 17.15
N GLU A 411 -37.70 7.69 16.15
CA GLU A 411 -38.89 7.95 15.34
C GLU A 411 -40.11 7.11 15.75
N TYR A 412 -39.93 6.03 16.52
CA TYR A 412 -40.99 5.11 16.92
C TYR A 412 -40.95 4.77 18.43
N THR A 413 -42.11 4.78 19.10
CA THR A 413 -42.25 4.87 20.57
C THR A 413 -42.49 3.55 21.31
N THR A 414 -41.74 2.49 20.98
CA THR A 414 -41.80 1.09 21.50
C THR A 414 -42.46 0.15 20.51
N ILE A 415 -41.71 -0.86 20.08
CA ILE A 415 -42.10 -1.81 19.04
C ILE A 415 -42.00 -3.22 19.60
N HIS A 416 -43.03 -4.02 19.38
CA HIS A 416 -43.00 -5.44 19.74
C HIS A 416 -42.14 -6.23 18.73
N ASP A 417 -41.37 -7.22 19.19
CA ASP A 417 -40.42 -7.99 18.36
C ASP A 417 -41.06 -8.60 17.11
N SER A 418 -42.33 -9.00 17.19
CA SER A 418 -43.07 -9.59 16.07
C SER A 418 -43.26 -8.67 14.86
N VAL A 419 -43.17 -7.35 15.06
CA VAL A 419 -43.38 -6.34 14.00
C VAL A 419 -42.13 -5.54 13.68
N ILE A 420 -41.05 -5.71 14.44
CA ILE A 420 -39.80 -4.93 14.33
C ILE A 420 -39.18 -4.97 12.92
N TRP A 421 -39.36 -6.07 12.19
CA TRP A 421 -38.86 -6.24 10.83
C TRP A 421 -39.37 -5.16 9.88
N LYS A 422 -40.61 -4.69 10.04
CA LYS A 422 -41.22 -3.69 9.15
C LYS A 422 -40.65 -2.29 9.43
N PHE A 423 -40.34 -2.00 10.69
CA PHE A 423 -39.67 -0.77 11.12
C PHE A 423 -38.21 -0.76 10.68
N ARG A 424 -37.48 -1.87 10.86
CA ARG A 424 -36.11 -2.03 10.33
C ARG A 424 -36.04 -1.79 8.83
N ASN A 425 -36.91 -2.42 8.05
CA ASN A 425 -36.91 -2.24 6.59
C ASN A 425 -37.16 -0.78 6.17
N GLU A 426 -37.97 -0.03 6.92
CA GLU A 426 -38.22 1.39 6.62
C GLU A 426 -37.06 2.28 7.06
N ALA A 427 -36.47 2.01 8.23
CA ALA A 427 -35.26 2.68 8.71
C ALA A 427 -34.04 2.38 7.81
N GLU A 428 -33.92 1.17 7.27
CA GLU A 428 -32.89 0.79 6.30
C GLU A 428 -33.03 1.59 4.99
N LYS A 429 -34.25 1.80 4.48
CA LYS A 429 -34.46 2.66 3.30
C LYS A 429 -34.06 4.10 3.57
N TYR A 430 -34.43 4.63 4.74
CA TYR A 430 -34.05 5.97 5.15
C TYR A 430 -32.53 6.10 5.25
N PHE A 431 -31.87 5.15 5.92
CA PHE A 431 -30.42 5.10 6.06
C PHE A 431 -29.72 5.01 4.69
N ASN A 432 -30.16 4.09 3.82
CA ASN A 432 -29.61 3.96 2.46
C ASN A 432 -29.80 5.23 1.61
N ALA A 433 -30.93 5.94 1.79
CA ALA A 433 -31.15 7.21 1.13
C ALA A 433 -30.24 8.31 1.68
N TYR A 434 -30.06 8.38 3.00
CA TYR A 434 -29.09 9.26 3.66
C TYR A 434 -27.68 9.05 3.13
N LEU A 435 -27.24 7.79 3.07
CA LEU A 435 -25.96 7.38 2.47
C LEU A 435 -25.82 7.80 1.01
N SER A 436 -26.90 7.72 0.24
CA SER A 436 -26.95 8.13 -1.17
C SER A 436 -27.12 9.64 -1.37
N LYS A 437 -27.11 10.45 -0.30
CA LYS A 437 -27.45 11.89 -0.31
C LYS A 437 -28.81 12.19 -0.94
N LYS A 438 -29.77 11.26 -0.85
CA LYS A 438 -31.14 11.39 -1.35
C LYS A 438 -32.07 11.76 -0.18
N ILE A 439 -33.04 12.62 -0.46
CA ILE A 439 -34.08 12.96 0.51
C ILE A 439 -35.06 11.78 0.61
N TYR A 440 -35.24 11.22 1.80
CA TYR A 440 -36.25 10.21 2.08
C TYR A 440 -37.00 10.57 3.35
N THR A 441 -38.33 10.57 3.26
CA THR A 441 -39.20 10.76 4.41
C THR A 441 -39.68 9.40 4.90
N LEU A 442 -39.44 9.10 6.18
CA LEU A 442 -39.95 7.90 6.82
C LEU A 442 -41.48 7.83 6.68
N LYS A 443 -41.98 6.67 6.25
CA LYS A 443 -43.41 6.44 6.09
C LYS A 443 -44.04 5.98 7.39
N GLU A 444 -45.31 6.33 7.57
CA GLU A 444 -46.13 5.77 8.62
C GLU A 444 -46.32 4.26 8.39
N ILE A 445 -46.05 3.46 9.42
CA ILE A 445 -46.16 2.01 9.36
C ILE A 445 -47.52 1.60 9.93
N SER A 446 -48.44 1.19 9.05
CA SER A 446 -49.72 0.61 9.43
C SER A 446 -49.78 -0.88 9.09
N PHE A 447 -50.48 -1.67 9.91
CA PHE A 447 -50.75 -3.09 9.64
C PHE A 447 -52.22 -3.27 9.29
N LYS A 448 -52.50 -3.83 8.11
CA LYS A 448 -53.85 -4.23 7.72
C LYS A 448 -54.11 -5.63 8.30
N ASN A 449 -55.25 -5.81 8.97
CA ASN A 449 -55.68 -7.09 9.56
C ASN A 449 -54.78 -7.62 10.68
N LEU A 450 -54.18 -6.75 11.49
CA LEU A 450 -53.55 -7.18 12.74
C LEU A 450 -54.65 -7.39 13.79
N THR A 451 -54.86 -8.61 14.26
CA THR A 451 -55.70 -8.88 15.43
C THR A 451 -54.79 -8.94 16.65
N PRO A 452 -54.71 -7.88 17.47
CA PRO A 452 -53.90 -7.94 18.67
C PRO A 452 -54.58 -8.87 19.67
N LEU A 453 -53.92 -9.98 19.99
CA LEU A 453 -54.42 -10.94 20.98
C LEU A 453 -53.96 -10.47 22.36
N PHE A 454 -54.68 -9.52 22.95
CA PHE A 454 -54.41 -9.07 24.31
C PHE A 454 -55.04 -10.07 25.29
N SER A 455 -54.22 -10.87 26.00
CA SER A 455 -54.68 -11.49 27.25
C SER A 455 -54.57 -10.44 28.35
N PHE A 456 -55.68 -9.80 28.70
CA PHE A 456 -55.71 -8.85 29.80
C PHE A 456 -55.68 -9.61 31.14
N SER A 457 -54.47 -9.78 31.68
CA SER A 457 -54.24 -9.89 33.12
C SER A 457 -53.24 -8.80 33.49
N ASP A 458 -53.64 -7.54 33.30
CA ASP A 458 -52.86 -6.42 33.81
C ASP A 458 -52.98 -6.39 35.34
N ILE A 459 -51.86 -6.50 36.03
CA ILE A 459 -51.82 -6.36 37.48
C ILE A 459 -52.02 -4.86 37.76
N ARG A 460 -53.20 -4.50 38.27
CA ARG A 460 -53.50 -3.14 38.72
C ARG A 460 -52.34 -2.60 39.57
N ALA A 461 -51.80 -1.44 39.19
CA ALA A 461 -50.61 -0.81 39.77
C ALA A 461 -49.25 -1.49 39.49
N SER A 462 -49.10 -2.24 38.39
CA SER A 462 -47.81 -2.86 38.01
C SER A 462 -46.67 -1.85 37.79
N SER A 463 -46.97 -0.65 37.30
CA SER A 463 -45.98 0.42 37.13
C SER A 463 -45.48 0.97 38.47
N GLU A 464 -46.38 1.20 39.42
CA GLU A 464 -46.04 1.66 40.77
C GLU A 464 -45.28 0.58 41.55
N LYS A 465 -45.69 -0.69 41.41
CA LYS A 465 -44.93 -1.83 41.94
C LYS A 465 -43.53 -1.95 41.33
N ARG A 466 -43.39 -1.80 40.01
CA ARG A 466 -42.08 -1.82 39.35
C ARG A 466 -41.19 -0.69 39.83
N PHE A 467 -41.74 0.52 39.96
CA PHE A 467 -41.01 1.67 40.49
C PHE A 467 -40.53 1.42 41.91
N ASN A 468 -41.40 0.94 42.80
CA ASN A 468 -41.03 0.65 44.19
C ASN A 468 -39.99 -0.47 44.31
N LEU A 469 -40.13 -1.55 43.53
CA LEU A 469 -39.17 -2.65 43.52
C LEU A 469 -37.80 -2.22 42.95
N MET A 470 -37.79 -1.37 41.92
CA MET A 470 -36.54 -0.83 41.37
C MET A 470 -35.85 0.11 42.37
N LEU A 471 -36.62 0.87 43.15
CA LEU A 471 -36.10 1.71 44.21
C LEU A 471 -35.51 0.89 45.37
N GLU A 472 -36.19 -0.18 45.79
CA GLU A 472 -35.68 -1.12 46.80
C GLU A 472 -34.38 -1.80 46.34
N ASP A 473 -34.34 -2.30 45.10
CA ASP A 473 -33.17 -2.98 44.54
C ASP A 473 -31.96 -2.02 44.44
N LEU A 474 -32.19 -0.78 44.00
CA LEU A 474 -31.14 0.25 43.96
C LEU A 474 -30.59 0.57 45.36
N ASN A 475 -31.46 0.71 46.35
CA ASN A 475 -31.02 0.93 47.73
C ASN A 475 -30.22 -0.26 48.25
N GLN A 476 -30.64 -1.49 47.95
CA GLN A 476 -29.94 -2.70 48.36
C GLN A 476 -28.56 -2.83 47.70
N GLN A 477 -28.43 -2.42 46.43
CA GLN A 477 -27.14 -2.35 45.74
C GLN A 477 -26.22 -1.27 46.34
N ILE A 478 -26.77 -0.11 46.71
CA ILE A 478 -26.01 0.96 47.38
C ILE A 478 -25.52 0.50 48.75
N ASP A 479 -26.37 -0.18 49.53
CA ASP A 479 -25.99 -0.73 50.83
C ASP A 479 -24.88 -1.79 50.68
N GLY A 480 -25.00 -2.68 49.69
CA GLY A 480 -23.95 -3.66 49.38
C GLY A 480 -22.62 -3.02 48.97
N ILE A 481 -22.67 -1.93 48.20
CA ILE A 481 -21.46 -1.15 47.85
C ILE A 481 -20.87 -0.51 49.12
N CYS A 482 -21.69 0.06 50.00
CA CYS A 482 -21.24 0.63 51.26
C CYS A 482 -20.58 -0.43 52.16
N GLU A 483 -21.14 -1.64 52.25
CA GLU A 483 -20.55 -2.76 52.99
C GLU A 483 -19.16 -3.14 52.44
N VAL A 484 -19.02 -3.26 51.12
CA VAL A 484 -17.74 -3.55 50.47
C VAL A 484 -16.71 -2.46 50.73
N ILE A 485 -17.10 -1.18 50.62
CA ILE A 485 -16.21 -0.05 50.88
C ILE A 485 -15.78 -0.01 52.35
N THR A 486 -16.69 -0.31 53.27
CA THR A 486 -16.40 -0.34 54.71
C THR A 486 -15.48 -1.50 55.08
N ALA A 487 -15.57 -2.63 54.38
CA ALA A 487 -14.67 -3.78 54.57
C ALA A 487 -13.26 -3.58 53.96
N LEU A 488 -13.09 -2.57 53.09
CA LEU A 488 -11.81 -2.20 52.47
C LEU A 488 -11.03 -1.14 53.26
N ASN A 489 -11.67 -0.47 54.23
CA ASN A 489 -11.03 0.40 55.25
C ASN A 489 -10.83 -0.37 56.55
#